data_AF-A0A6P0X7S6-F1
#
_entry.id   AF-A0A6P0X7S6-F1
#
_cell.length_a   1.000
_cell.length_b   1.000
_cell.length_c   1.000
_cell.angle_alpha   90.00
_cell.angle_beta   90.00
_cell.angle_gamma   90.00
#
_symmetry.space_group_name_H-M   'P 1'
#
loop_
_entity.id
_entity.type
_entity.pdbx_description
1 polymer ?
#
loop_
_entity_poly.entity_id
_entity_poly.type
_entity_poly.pdbx_seq_one_letter_code
_entity_poly.pdbx_strand_id
1 'polypeptide(L)'
;MKFPFIRRQQSNVAVTTSEESSGLGTFGGVYTPSILTILGVIMYLRFGWVVGNVGLVGTLIIVTLSTSITFLTSLSISAIATDRVVRAGGAYYMISRSLGIETGGAVGIPLYFAQALSVALYTIGFAESVVRTFGHLNQLYVALATTIFVAVVAITSASVAIRTQYVIMAAIALSLVSFALGDPGNLTNIELVGSEKEPFWSVFAVFFPAVTGIMAGVNMSGDLRDPVRSIPTGTLAAVVTGYVIYMILPILLAMRADASTLIAEPLIMQQMSRWGPAILLGVW
;
A
#
# COMPACT_ATOMS: atom_id res chain seq x y z
N MET A 1 53.27 -10.22 55.70
CA MET A 1 52.22 -9.40 55.08
C MET A 1 51.52 -10.23 54.00
N LYS A 2 50.30 -10.71 54.29
CA LYS A 2 49.42 -11.42 53.34
C LYS A 2 48.27 -10.49 53.00
N PHE A 3 48.14 -10.09 51.75
CA PHE A 3 47.00 -9.30 51.27
C PHE A 3 45.75 -10.20 51.17
N PRO A 4 44.58 -9.79 51.68
CA PRO A 4 43.36 -10.57 51.54
C PRO A 4 42.74 -10.33 50.16
N PHE A 5 42.49 -11.42 49.45
CA PHE A 5 41.73 -11.45 48.20
C PHE A 5 40.31 -10.88 48.40
N ILE A 6 39.99 -9.82 47.66
CA ILE A 6 38.62 -9.32 47.53
C ILE A 6 37.82 -10.34 46.72
N ARG A 7 36.94 -11.06 47.42
CA ARG A 7 35.95 -11.97 46.84
C ARG A 7 34.95 -11.13 46.06
N ARG A 8 34.99 -11.19 44.73
CA ARG A 8 33.93 -10.65 43.85
C ARG A 8 32.60 -11.29 44.29
N GLN A 9 31.75 -10.52 44.97
CA GLN A 9 30.33 -10.86 45.09
C GLN A 9 29.76 -10.87 43.67
N GLN A 10 29.55 -12.06 43.12
CA GLN A 10 28.57 -12.25 42.06
C GLN A 10 27.21 -11.90 42.67
N SER A 11 26.78 -10.66 42.49
CA SER A 11 25.37 -10.34 42.60
C SER A 11 24.66 -11.14 41.52
N ASN A 12 23.96 -12.20 41.94
CA ASN A 12 22.91 -12.82 41.15
C ASN A 12 21.93 -11.72 40.74
N VAL A 13 22.13 -11.15 39.55
CA VAL A 13 21.09 -10.41 38.85
C VAL A 13 20.07 -11.47 38.49
N ALA A 14 19.04 -11.58 39.35
CA ALA A 14 17.82 -12.27 39.01
C ALA A 14 17.39 -11.74 37.63
N VAL A 15 17.37 -12.64 36.65
CA VAL A 15 16.80 -12.38 35.33
C VAL A 15 15.37 -11.97 35.57
N THR A 16 15.11 -10.66 35.55
CA THR A 16 13.77 -10.10 35.58
C THR A 16 13.04 -10.63 34.36
N THR A 17 12.05 -11.46 34.65
CA THR A 17 11.00 -11.95 33.77
C THR A 17 10.43 -10.85 32.90
N SER A 18 10.43 -11.12 31.59
CA SER A 18 9.59 -10.50 30.55
C SER A 18 9.51 -8.97 30.55
N GLU A 19 10.45 -8.31 29.87
CA GLU A 19 10.08 -7.11 29.12
C GLU A 19 8.97 -7.55 28.14
N GLU A 20 7.74 -7.10 28.38
CA GLU A 20 6.73 -7.07 27.32
C GLU A 20 7.40 -6.47 26.11
N SER A 21 7.44 -7.22 25.02
CA SER A 21 8.15 -6.78 23.83
C SER A 21 7.44 -5.57 23.23
N SER A 22 7.81 -4.37 23.67
CA SER A 22 7.19 -3.12 23.29
C SER A 22 7.56 -2.83 21.84
N GLY A 23 6.65 -3.12 20.92
CA GLY A 23 6.84 -2.87 19.50
C GLY A 23 5.80 -3.59 18.65
N LEU A 24 5.52 -3.04 17.48
CA LEU A 24 4.61 -3.61 16.50
C LEU A 24 5.17 -4.93 15.95
N GLY A 25 4.29 -5.90 15.75
CA GLY A 25 4.62 -7.15 15.07
C GLY A 25 4.67 -6.99 13.55
N THR A 26 5.15 -8.01 12.85
CA THR A 26 5.25 -8.03 11.38
C THR A 26 3.93 -7.74 10.67
N PHE A 27 2.83 -8.31 11.16
CA PHE A 27 1.51 -8.13 10.55
C PHE A 27 1.06 -6.67 10.65
N GLY A 28 0.93 -6.14 11.87
CA GLY A 28 0.42 -4.78 12.09
C GLY A 28 1.38 -3.64 11.75
N GLY A 29 2.69 -3.87 11.82
CA GLY A 29 3.70 -2.83 11.61
C GLY A 29 4.32 -2.80 10.22
N VAL A 30 4.20 -3.88 9.43
CA VAL A 30 4.78 -3.93 8.07
C VAL A 30 3.77 -4.38 7.03
N TYR A 31 3.17 -5.56 7.20
CA TYR A 31 2.27 -6.12 6.19
C TYR A 31 1.02 -5.26 5.98
N THR A 32 0.28 -4.96 7.05
CA THR A 32 -0.96 -4.17 6.98
C THR A 32 -0.76 -2.78 6.37
N PRO A 33 0.18 -1.94 6.83
CA PRO A 33 0.39 -0.63 6.20
C PRO A 33 0.85 -0.73 4.74
N SER A 34 1.67 -1.73 4.40
CA SER A 34 2.11 -1.94 3.01
C SER A 34 0.99 -2.44 2.09
N ILE A 35 0.16 -3.40 2.52
CA ILE A 35 -0.94 -3.89 1.67
C ILE A 35 -2.04 -2.84 1.50
N LEU A 36 -2.31 -2.03 2.53
CA LEU A 36 -3.31 -0.95 2.45
C LEU A 36 -2.91 0.17 1.49
N THR A 37 -1.60 0.44 1.37
CA THR A 37 -1.10 1.44 0.42
C THR A 37 -0.96 0.89 -0.99
N ILE A 38 -0.72 -0.42 -1.13
CA ILE A 38 -0.82 -1.11 -2.42
C ILE A 38 -2.28 -1.11 -2.89
N LEU A 39 -3.23 -1.59 -2.08
CA LEU A 39 -4.66 -1.69 -2.41
C LEU A 39 -5.39 -0.34 -2.22
N GLY A 40 -4.88 0.71 -2.84
CA GLY A 40 -5.39 2.06 -2.70
C GLY A 40 -6.45 2.45 -3.73
N VAL A 41 -6.67 3.75 -3.85
CA VAL A 41 -7.72 4.36 -4.68
C VAL A 41 -7.65 3.98 -6.17
N ILE A 42 -6.44 3.73 -6.69
CA ILE A 42 -6.21 3.39 -8.11
C ILE A 42 -6.85 2.05 -8.46
N MET A 43 -6.84 1.09 -7.53
CA MET A 43 -7.51 -0.19 -7.70
C MET A 43 -9.01 0.00 -8.00
N TYR A 44 -9.67 0.92 -7.31
CA TYR A 44 -11.11 1.13 -7.48
C TYR A 44 -11.44 2.03 -8.68
N LEU A 45 -10.71 3.15 -8.84
CA LEU A 45 -11.10 4.22 -9.78
C LEU A 45 -10.45 4.13 -11.16
N ARG A 46 -9.36 3.38 -11.30
CA ARG A 46 -8.55 3.41 -12.53
C ARG A 46 -8.30 2.02 -13.10
N PHE A 47 -8.48 0.96 -12.33
CA PHE A 47 -8.23 -0.40 -12.78
C PHE A 47 -9.16 -0.82 -13.94
N GLY A 48 -10.44 -0.43 -13.90
CA GLY A 48 -11.35 -0.59 -15.05
C GLY A 48 -10.85 0.14 -16.30
N TRP A 49 -10.46 1.41 -16.15
CA TRP A 49 -9.91 2.20 -17.24
C TRP A 49 -8.63 1.58 -17.85
N VAL A 50 -7.76 0.98 -17.03
CA VAL A 50 -6.57 0.25 -17.51
C VAL A 50 -7.01 -0.93 -18.39
N VAL A 51 -7.92 -1.78 -17.89
CA VAL A 51 -8.43 -2.93 -18.63
C VAL A 51 -9.09 -2.53 -19.94
N GLY A 52 -9.89 -1.46 -19.96
CA GLY A 52 -10.55 -1.02 -21.19
C GLY A 52 -9.60 -0.44 -22.24
N ASN A 53 -8.50 0.21 -21.85
CA ASN A 53 -7.57 0.81 -22.82
C ASN A 53 -6.60 -0.21 -23.44
N VAL A 54 -5.98 -1.07 -22.62
CA VAL A 54 -4.94 -2.02 -23.10
C VAL A 54 -5.43 -3.47 -23.19
N GLY A 55 -6.67 -3.75 -22.81
CA GLY A 55 -7.25 -5.08 -22.80
C GLY A 55 -6.73 -5.93 -21.64
N LEU A 56 -7.23 -7.17 -21.55
CA LEU A 56 -6.86 -8.09 -20.48
C LEU A 56 -5.35 -8.42 -20.54
N VAL A 57 -4.82 -8.81 -21.70
CA VAL A 57 -3.41 -9.23 -21.83
C VAL A 57 -2.48 -8.07 -21.53
N GLY A 58 -2.76 -6.88 -22.08
CA GLY A 58 -1.98 -5.67 -21.80
C GLY A 58 -1.98 -5.32 -20.32
N THR A 59 -3.13 -5.46 -19.64
CA THR A 59 -3.23 -5.22 -18.20
C THR A 59 -2.40 -6.21 -17.39
N LEU A 60 -2.46 -7.50 -17.70
CA LEU A 60 -1.66 -8.52 -17.01
C LEU A 60 -0.14 -8.27 -17.18
N ILE A 61 0.27 -7.81 -18.37
CA ILE A 61 1.67 -7.40 -18.62
C ILE A 61 2.05 -6.20 -17.75
N ILE A 62 1.21 -5.16 -17.71
CA ILE A 62 1.45 -3.98 -16.87
C ILE A 62 1.57 -4.38 -15.40
N VAL A 63 0.63 -5.17 -14.87
CA VAL A 63 0.64 -5.64 -13.49
C VAL A 63 1.91 -6.42 -13.19
N THR A 64 2.29 -7.35 -14.07
CA THR A 64 3.50 -8.18 -13.91
C THR A 64 4.77 -7.33 -13.95
N LEU A 65 4.87 -6.39 -14.88
CA LEU A 65 6.02 -5.50 -15.02
C LEU A 65 6.17 -4.58 -13.81
N SER A 66 5.10 -3.88 -13.41
CA SER A 66 5.11 -2.97 -12.27
C SER A 66 5.41 -3.71 -10.95
N THR A 67 4.82 -4.89 -10.76
CA THR A 67 5.07 -5.72 -9.57
C THR A 67 6.50 -6.25 -9.57
N SER A 68 7.05 -6.65 -10.72
CA SER A 68 8.45 -7.12 -10.78
C SER A 68 9.44 -6.05 -10.34
N ILE A 69 9.24 -4.79 -10.75
CA ILE A 69 10.06 -3.64 -10.29
C ILE A 69 9.95 -3.50 -8.76
N THR A 70 8.73 -3.53 -8.23
CA THR A 70 8.47 -3.38 -6.79
C THR A 70 9.02 -4.57 -5.99
N PHE A 71 8.91 -5.79 -6.51
CA PHE A 71 9.43 -7.00 -5.91
C PHE A 71 10.95 -6.97 -5.81
N LEU A 72 11.65 -6.63 -6.90
CA LEU A 72 13.10 -6.44 -6.89
C LEU A 72 13.52 -5.35 -5.89
N THR A 73 12.78 -4.23 -5.85
CA THR A 73 13.03 -3.16 -4.88
C THR A 73 12.84 -3.65 -3.44
N SER A 74 11.82 -4.46 -3.18
CA SER A 74 11.58 -5.04 -1.85
C SER A 74 12.66 -6.03 -1.42
N LEU A 75 13.26 -6.78 -2.37
CA LEU A 75 14.42 -7.62 -2.10
C LEU A 75 15.66 -6.77 -1.74
N SER A 76 15.89 -5.66 -2.44
CA SER A 76 16.95 -4.71 -2.10
C SER A 76 16.75 -4.10 -0.71
N ILE A 77 15.54 -3.68 -0.37
CA ILE A 77 15.20 -3.16 0.96
C ILE A 77 15.40 -4.24 2.03
N SER A 78 15.01 -5.49 1.73
CA SER A 78 15.21 -6.62 2.63
C SER A 78 16.68 -6.85 2.94
N ALA A 79 17.54 -6.84 1.91
CA ALA A 79 18.99 -6.96 2.09
C ALA A 79 19.56 -5.84 2.96
N ILE A 80 19.15 -4.58 2.72
CA ILE A 80 19.55 -3.41 3.51
C ILE A 80 19.10 -3.55 4.98
N ALA A 81 17.86 -3.99 5.21
CA ALA A 81 17.30 -4.19 6.54
C ALA A 81 17.98 -5.31 7.33
N THR A 82 18.59 -6.29 6.65
CA THR A 82 19.33 -7.38 7.30
C THR A 82 20.82 -7.10 7.51
N ASP A 83 21.40 -6.12 6.81
CA ASP A 83 22.85 -5.85 6.85
C ASP A 83 23.30 -5.13 8.14
N ARG A 84 22.46 -4.25 8.70
CA ARG A 84 22.81 -3.47 9.90
C ARG A 84 21.66 -3.40 10.89
N VAL A 85 21.98 -3.11 12.14
CA VAL A 85 20.97 -2.87 13.19
C VAL A 85 20.09 -1.69 12.78
N VAL A 86 18.88 -2.02 12.34
CA VAL A 86 17.83 -1.05 12.01
C VAL A 86 17.41 -0.38 13.31
N ARG A 87 17.70 0.92 13.43
CA ARG A 87 17.25 1.76 14.55
C ARG A 87 16.07 2.62 14.11
N ALA A 88 15.48 3.35 15.06
CA ALA A 88 14.45 4.33 14.77
C ALA A 88 14.92 5.36 13.72
N GLY A 89 14.13 5.56 12.66
CA GLY A 89 14.44 6.49 11.57
C GLY A 89 13.88 6.15 10.19
N GLY A 90 13.15 5.04 10.05
CA GLY A 90 12.45 4.69 8.81
C GLY A 90 13.39 4.37 7.64
N ALA A 91 12.86 4.47 6.42
CA ALA A 91 13.58 4.10 5.20
C ALA A 91 14.85 4.93 4.96
N TYR A 92 14.79 6.25 5.15
CA TYR A 92 15.93 7.12 4.92
C TYR A 92 17.10 6.77 5.85
N TYR A 93 16.83 6.51 7.13
CA TYR A 93 17.87 6.10 8.08
C TYR A 93 18.52 4.78 7.69
N MET A 94 17.73 3.79 7.26
CA MET A 94 18.25 2.49 6.82
C MET A 94 19.16 2.62 5.61
N ILE A 95 18.72 3.37 4.59
CA ILE A 95 19.49 3.56 3.35
C ILE A 95 20.77 4.36 3.62
N SER A 96 20.66 5.51 4.29
CA SER A 96 21.82 6.39 4.54
C SER A 96 22.88 5.73 5.43
N ARG A 97 22.46 4.84 6.34
CA ARG A 97 23.39 4.15 7.23
C ARG A 97 24.06 2.95 6.56
N SER A 98 23.41 2.27 5.63
CA SER A 98 24.00 1.12 4.94
C SER A 98 24.79 1.52 3.69
N LEU A 99 24.32 2.51 2.92
CA LEU A 99 24.89 2.89 1.63
C LEU A 99 25.62 4.25 1.60
N GLY A 100 25.69 4.96 2.73
CA GLY A 100 26.31 6.28 2.82
C GLY A 100 25.32 7.43 2.67
N ILE A 101 25.73 8.62 3.12
CA ILE A 101 24.87 9.80 3.17
C ILE A 101 24.55 10.35 1.78
N GLU A 102 25.45 10.19 0.82
CA GLU A 102 25.30 10.61 -0.57
C GLU A 102 24.21 9.80 -1.24
N THR A 103 24.27 8.47 -1.13
CA THR A 103 23.24 7.55 -1.63
C THR A 103 21.91 7.76 -0.89
N GLY A 104 21.98 7.93 0.43
CA GLY A 104 20.81 8.23 1.26
C GLY A 104 20.07 9.50 0.83
N GLY A 105 20.80 10.58 0.56
CA GLY A 105 20.25 11.84 0.05
C GLY A 105 19.68 11.71 -1.36
N ALA A 106 20.43 11.04 -2.25
CA ALA A 106 20.02 10.83 -3.65
C ALA A 106 18.70 10.04 -3.78
N VAL A 107 18.45 9.09 -2.88
CA VAL A 107 17.18 8.33 -2.84
C VAL A 107 16.12 9.03 -1.97
N GLY A 108 16.54 9.63 -0.85
CA GLY A 108 15.64 10.20 0.15
C GLY A 108 14.88 11.44 -0.34
N ILE A 109 15.54 12.35 -1.07
CA ILE A 109 14.90 13.57 -1.56
C ILE A 109 13.78 13.24 -2.57
N PRO A 110 14.00 12.41 -3.61
CA PRO A 110 12.91 11.97 -4.49
C PRO A 110 11.79 11.24 -3.75
N LEU A 111 12.13 10.37 -2.79
CA LEU A 111 11.13 9.64 -2.01
C LEU A 111 10.23 10.58 -1.19
N TYR A 112 10.79 11.65 -0.61
CA TYR A 112 10.02 12.66 0.10
C TYR A 112 9.00 13.34 -0.82
N PHE A 113 9.42 13.80 -2.00
CA PHE A 113 8.50 14.40 -2.98
C PHE A 113 7.46 13.39 -3.48
N ALA A 114 7.88 12.15 -3.74
CA ALA A 114 6.96 11.08 -4.14
C ALA A 114 5.88 10.85 -3.08
N GLN A 115 6.24 10.78 -1.80
CA GLN A 115 5.27 10.63 -0.70
C GLN A 115 4.32 11.84 -0.60
N ALA A 116 4.84 13.06 -0.74
CA ALA A 116 4.00 14.27 -0.72
C ALA A 116 2.99 14.29 -1.88
N LEU A 117 3.43 13.92 -3.10
CA LEU A 117 2.55 13.81 -4.26
C LEU A 117 1.56 12.65 -4.13
N SER A 118 1.95 11.54 -3.50
CA SER A 118 1.04 10.42 -3.22
C SER A 118 -0.10 10.83 -2.28
N VAL A 119 0.16 11.66 -1.26
CA VAL A 119 -0.92 12.19 -0.40
C VAL A 119 -1.92 13.01 -1.23
N ALA A 120 -1.43 13.85 -2.13
CA ALA A 120 -2.31 14.59 -3.05
C ALA A 120 -3.10 13.65 -3.97
N LEU A 121 -2.46 12.62 -4.53
CA LEU A 121 -3.11 11.64 -5.40
C LEU A 121 -4.26 10.90 -4.68
N TYR A 122 -4.00 10.40 -3.46
CA TYR A 122 -5.00 9.65 -2.70
C TYR A 122 -6.15 10.55 -2.23
N THR A 123 -5.87 11.77 -1.79
CA THR A 123 -6.91 12.74 -1.37
C THR A 123 -7.78 13.21 -2.53
N ILE A 124 -7.20 13.42 -3.73
CA ILE A 124 -7.96 13.75 -4.94
C ILE A 124 -8.82 12.57 -5.38
N GLY A 125 -8.29 11.35 -5.35
CA GLY A 125 -9.05 10.14 -5.69
C GLY A 125 -10.22 9.91 -4.74
N PHE A 126 -9.99 10.07 -3.43
CA PHE A 126 -11.07 10.05 -2.44
C PHE A 126 -12.14 11.11 -2.76
N ALA A 127 -11.73 12.36 -3.01
CA ALA A 127 -12.66 13.44 -3.35
C ALA A 127 -13.46 13.16 -4.63
N GLU A 128 -12.83 12.58 -5.66
CA GLU A 128 -13.52 12.15 -6.89
C GLU A 128 -14.63 11.13 -6.57
N SER A 129 -14.35 10.15 -5.71
CA SER A 129 -15.34 9.14 -5.32
C SER A 129 -16.53 9.74 -4.56
N VAL A 130 -16.28 10.69 -3.67
CA VAL A 130 -17.32 11.38 -2.88
C VAL A 130 -18.19 12.24 -3.79
N VAL A 131 -17.58 13.03 -4.67
CA VAL A 131 -18.32 13.90 -5.61
C VAL A 131 -19.18 13.07 -6.56
N ARG A 132 -18.68 11.95 -7.09
CA ARG A 132 -19.47 11.05 -7.93
C ARG A 132 -20.65 10.41 -7.17
N THR A 133 -20.49 10.17 -5.87
CA THR A 133 -21.56 9.57 -5.04
C THR A 133 -22.65 10.57 -4.68
N PHE A 134 -22.29 11.81 -4.33
CA PHE A 134 -23.23 12.81 -3.82
C PHE A 134 -23.66 13.85 -4.87
N GLY A 135 -22.92 14.04 -5.95
CA GLY A 135 -23.27 14.86 -7.13
C GLY A 135 -23.29 16.39 -6.94
N HIS A 136 -23.43 16.90 -5.71
CA HIS A 136 -23.59 18.34 -5.42
C HIS A 136 -22.35 19.00 -4.80
N LEU A 137 -21.30 18.21 -4.53
CA LEU A 137 -20.08 18.69 -3.87
C LEU A 137 -19.02 19.07 -4.91
N ASN A 138 -18.20 20.07 -4.61
CA ASN A 138 -17.06 20.44 -5.45
C ASN A 138 -15.81 19.64 -5.03
N GLN A 139 -15.18 18.97 -5.99
CA GLN A 139 -14.01 18.11 -5.76
C GLN A 139 -12.86 18.85 -5.08
N LEU A 140 -12.62 20.12 -5.43
CA LEU A 140 -11.55 20.92 -4.84
C LEU A 140 -11.77 21.13 -3.34
N TYR A 141 -12.98 21.48 -2.92
CA TYR A 141 -13.29 21.72 -1.50
C TYR A 141 -13.25 20.42 -0.68
N VAL A 142 -13.74 19.31 -1.24
CA VAL A 142 -13.67 18.00 -0.58
C VAL A 142 -12.20 17.56 -0.40
N ALA A 143 -11.37 17.71 -1.44
CA ALA A 143 -9.95 17.35 -1.37
C ALA A 143 -9.19 18.21 -0.34
N LEU A 144 -9.42 19.54 -0.32
CA LEU A 144 -8.82 20.43 0.67
C LEU A 144 -9.25 20.10 2.09
N ALA A 145 -10.55 19.92 2.33
CA ALA A 145 -11.08 19.55 3.65
C ALA A 145 -10.51 18.22 4.14
N THR A 146 -10.43 17.21 3.26
CA THR A 146 -9.87 15.90 3.57
C THR A 146 -8.37 16.00 3.90
N THR A 147 -7.61 16.75 3.11
CA THR A 147 -6.16 16.94 3.35
C THR A 147 -5.90 17.61 4.70
N ILE A 148 -6.66 18.68 5.03
CA ILE A 148 -6.55 19.36 6.32
C ILE A 148 -6.93 18.42 7.46
N PHE A 149 -8.02 17.67 7.32
CA PHE A 149 -8.47 16.71 8.33
C PHE A 149 -7.42 15.62 8.60
N VAL A 150 -6.90 14.98 7.54
CA VAL A 150 -5.86 13.95 7.67
C VAL A 150 -4.58 14.54 8.25
N ALA A 151 -4.21 15.77 7.90
CA ALA A 151 -3.04 16.45 8.48
C ALA A 151 -3.22 16.68 9.99
N VAL A 152 -4.40 17.12 10.45
CA VAL A 152 -4.70 17.30 11.88
C VAL A 152 -4.66 15.96 12.62
N VAL A 153 -5.25 14.91 12.05
CA VAL A 153 -5.21 13.56 12.65
C VAL A 153 -3.76 13.04 12.74
N ALA A 154 -2.96 13.22 11.68
CA ALA A 154 -1.57 12.80 11.65
C ALA A 154 -0.70 13.51 12.70
N ILE A 155 -0.95 14.81 12.95
CA ILE A 155 -0.22 15.59 13.97
C ILE A 155 -0.66 15.21 15.39
N THR A 156 -1.93 14.89 15.60
CA THR A 156 -2.48 14.66 16.95
C THR A 156 -2.21 13.25 17.48
N SER A 157 -2.33 12.20 16.67
CA SER A 157 -2.16 10.83 17.16
C SER A 157 -1.80 9.80 16.10
N ALA A 158 -0.54 9.37 16.10
CA ALA A 158 -0.09 8.22 15.30
C ALA A 158 -0.70 6.88 15.77
N SER A 159 -1.07 6.76 17.05
CA SER A 159 -1.65 5.53 17.60
C SER A 159 -3.09 5.30 17.14
N VAL A 160 -3.83 6.36 16.82
CA VAL A 160 -5.15 6.26 16.17
C VAL A 160 -5.00 5.65 14.77
N ALA A 161 -4.02 6.12 13.98
CA ALA A 161 -3.79 5.60 12.62
C ALA A 161 -3.54 4.08 12.61
N ILE A 162 -2.76 3.56 13.56
CA ILE A 162 -2.46 2.12 13.70
C ILE A 162 -3.71 1.30 14.06
N ARG A 163 -4.68 1.87 14.78
CA ARG A 163 -5.95 1.18 15.07
C ARG A 163 -6.89 1.24 13.87
N THR A 164 -6.96 2.40 13.22
CA THR A 164 -7.81 2.62 12.04
C THR A 164 -7.43 1.71 10.88
N GLN A 165 -6.15 1.39 10.69
CA GLN A 165 -5.69 0.53 9.59
C GLN A 165 -6.39 -0.84 9.56
N TYR A 166 -6.72 -1.42 10.72
CA TYR A 166 -7.41 -2.71 10.78
C TYR A 166 -8.86 -2.62 10.32
N VAL A 167 -9.51 -1.48 10.58
CA VAL A 167 -10.86 -1.19 10.09
C VAL A 167 -10.84 -1.01 8.57
N ILE A 168 -9.87 -0.26 8.04
CA ILE A 168 -9.69 -0.08 6.59
C ILE A 168 -9.41 -1.42 5.91
N MET A 169 -8.54 -2.26 6.49
CA MET A 169 -8.25 -3.59 5.95
C MET A 169 -9.48 -4.47 5.89
N ALA A 170 -10.34 -4.44 6.92
CA ALA A 170 -11.60 -5.16 6.92
C ALA A 170 -12.56 -4.63 5.84
N ALA A 171 -12.62 -3.30 5.65
CA ALA A 171 -13.44 -2.68 4.62
C ALA A 171 -12.97 -3.06 3.20
N ILE A 172 -11.66 -3.08 2.93
CA ILE A 172 -11.09 -3.54 1.66
C ILE A 172 -11.33 -5.04 1.45
N ALA A 173 -11.16 -5.87 2.48
CA ALA A 173 -11.44 -7.30 2.36
C ALA A 173 -12.92 -7.54 2.01
N LEU A 174 -13.83 -6.83 2.69
CA LEU A 174 -15.26 -6.87 2.41
C LEU A 174 -15.59 -6.37 0.99
N SER A 175 -14.93 -5.30 0.53
CA SER A 175 -15.13 -4.75 -0.82
C SER A 175 -14.71 -5.76 -1.90
N LEU A 176 -13.55 -6.42 -1.73
CA LEU A 176 -13.03 -7.41 -2.67
C LEU A 176 -13.91 -8.67 -2.69
N VAL A 177 -14.39 -9.12 -1.53
CA VAL A 177 -15.33 -10.25 -1.45
C VAL A 177 -16.67 -9.89 -2.08
N SER A 178 -17.21 -8.70 -1.81
CA SER A 178 -18.44 -8.18 -2.43
C SER A 178 -18.31 -8.09 -3.95
N PHE A 179 -17.15 -7.64 -4.45
CA PHE A 179 -16.86 -7.59 -5.87
C PHE A 179 -16.75 -8.99 -6.48
N ALA A 180 -16.00 -9.90 -5.86
CA ALA A 180 -15.83 -11.27 -6.35
C ALA A 180 -17.18 -12.02 -6.44
N LEU A 181 -18.04 -11.87 -5.43
CA LEU A 181 -19.39 -12.46 -5.38
C LEU A 181 -20.46 -11.67 -6.16
N GLY A 182 -20.09 -10.56 -6.78
CA GLY A 182 -20.97 -9.76 -7.62
C GLY A 182 -21.48 -10.56 -8.82
N ASP A 183 -22.71 -10.28 -9.23
CA ASP A 183 -23.32 -10.99 -10.36
C ASP A 183 -22.52 -10.70 -11.63
N PRO A 184 -22.19 -11.74 -12.43
CA PRO A 184 -21.72 -11.53 -13.78
C PRO A 184 -22.88 -10.86 -14.51
N GLY A 185 -22.73 -9.58 -14.87
CA GLY A 185 -23.77 -8.83 -15.58
C GLY A 185 -24.02 -9.40 -16.97
N ASN A 186 -24.19 -8.53 -17.97
CA ASN A 186 -24.18 -9.01 -19.34
C ASN A 186 -22.79 -9.61 -19.63
N LEU A 187 -22.71 -10.93 -19.83
CA LEU A 187 -21.47 -11.59 -20.20
C LEU A 187 -21.03 -11.05 -21.56
N THR A 188 -19.96 -10.27 -21.55
CA THR A 188 -19.39 -9.66 -22.75
C THR A 188 -18.24 -10.53 -23.27
N ASN A 189 -17.86 -10.32 -24.53
CA ASN A 189 -16.67 -10.97 -25.06
C ASN A 189 -15.44 -10.36 -24.40
N ILE A 190 -14.53 -11.22 -23.91
CA ILE A 190 -13.30 -10.76 -23.27
C ILE A 190 -12.43 -10.07 -24.32
N GLU A 191 -12.23 -8.76 -24.16
CA GLU A 191 -11.28 -8.00 -24.97
C GLU A 191 -9.84 -8.31 -24.53
N LEU A 192 -9.20 -9.24 -25.24
CA LEU A 192 -7.82 -9.65 -24.97
C LEU A 192 -6.82 -8.53 -25.31
N VAL A 193 -7.09 -7.79 -26.37
CA VAL A 193 -6.32 -6.64 -26.85
C VAL A 193 -7.23 -5.43 -26.80
N GLY A 194 -6.78 -4.35 -26.16
CA GLY A 194 -7.61 -3.18 -25.89
C GLY A 194 -7.89 -2.31 -27.12
N SER A 195 -8.75 -1.32 -26.92
CA SER A 195 -9.22 -0.39 -27.98
C SER A 195 -8.18 0.65 -28.45
N GLU A 196 -6.95 0.61 -27.94
CA GLU A 196 -5.82 1.53 -28.26
C GLU A 196 -6.13 3.04 -28.16
N LYS A 197 -7.12 3.46 -27.35
CA LYS A 197 -7.39 4.90 -27.15
C LYS A 197 -6.22 5.64 -26.51
N GLU A 198 -5.48 4.96 -25.64
CA GLU A 198 -4.33 5.50 -24.92
C GLU A 198 -3.11 4.58 -25.11
N PRO A 199 -1.89 5.15 -25.27
CA PRO A 199 -0.71 4.36 -25.49
C PRO A 199 -0.31 3.58 -24.23
N PHE A 200 0.25 2.39 -24.43
CA PHE A 200 0.64 1.45 -23.36
C PHE A 200 1.40 2.12 -22.20
N TRP A 201 2.38 2.97 -22.50
CA TRP A 201 3.21 3.63 -21.49
C TRP A 201 2.47 4.68 -20.66
N SER A 202 1.47 5.35 -21.24
CA SER A 202 0.61 6.27 -20.48
C SER A 202 -0.25 5.49 -19.48
N VAL A 203 -0.81 4.36 -19.92
CA VAL A 203 -1.61 3.48 -19.05
C VAL A 203 -0.75 2.88 -17.94
N PHE A 204 0.48 2.45 -18.27
CA PHE A 204 1.46 2.00 -17.28
C PHE A 204 1.75 3.09 -16.24
N ALA A 205 1.98 4.33 -16.66
CA ALA A 205 2.28 5.43 -15.74
C ALA A 205 1.12 5.76 -14.79
N VAL A 206 -0.12 5.64 -15.25
CA VAL A 206 -1.32 5.80 -14.40
C VAL A 206 -1.48 4.66 -13.41
N PHE A 207 -1.13 3.43 -13.82
CA PHE A 207 -1.23 2.25 -12.96
C PHE A 207 -0.09 2.15 -11.94
N PHE A 208 1.13 2.54 -12.30
CA PHE A 208 2.34 2.29 -11.52
C PHE A 208 2.27 2.74 -10.04
N PRO A 209 1.66 3.89 -9.69
CA PRO A 209 1.53 4.28 -8.28
C PRO A 209 0.69 3.32 -7.43
N ALA A 210 -0.06 2.39 -8.03
CA ALA A 210 -0.81 1.35 -7.31
C ALA A 210 0.07 0.28 -6.66
N VAL A 211 1.33 0.13 -7.11
CA VAL A 211 2.24 -0.90 -6.56
C VAL A 211 3.35 -0.31 -5.69
N THR A 212 3.50 1.01 -5.61
CA THR A 212 4.64 1.67 -4.92
C THR A 212 4.51 1.75 -3.39
N GLY A 213 3.42 1.24 -2.80
CA GLY A 213 3.10 1.35 -1.37
C GLY A 213 4.04 0.66 -0.38
N ILE A 214 5.02 -0.12 -0.85
CA ILE A 214 5.89 -0.95 0.02
C ILE A 214 6.64 -0.19 1.12
N MET A 215 6.81 1.13 0.97
CA MET A 215 7.55 1.97 1.91
C MET A 215 6.78 2.29 3.18
N ALA A 216 5.45 2.12 3.19
CA ALA A 216 4.62 2.43 4.36
C ALA A 216 5.02 1.59 5.58
N GLY A 217 5.18 0.27 5.41
CA GLY A 217 5.66 -0.61 6.48
C GLY A 217 7.14 -0.39 6.85
N VAL A 218 7.97 -0.04 5.87
CA VAL A 218 9.41 0.23 6.05
C VAL A 218 9.64 1.49 6.89
N ASN A 219 8.76 2.49 6.76
CA ASN A 219 8.84 3.73 7.53
C ASN A 219 8.52 3.56 9.02
N MET A 220 7.83 2.47 9.39
CA MET A 220 7.54 2.12 10.79
C MET A 220 8.67 1.34 11.46
N SER A 221 9.86 1.26 10.84
CA SER A 221 10.98 0.43 11.31
C SER A 221 11.42 0.71 12.75
N GLY A 222 11.23 1.93 13.24
CA GLY A 222 11.54 2.31 14.62
C GLY A 222 10.57 1.79 15.67
N ASP A 223 9.34 1.46 15.25
CA ASP A 223 8.27 1.00 16.13
C ASP A 223 8.15 -0.53 16.12
N LEU A 224 8.92 -1.23 15.29
CA LEU A 224 8.88 -2.69 15.17
C LEU A 224 9.67 -3.36 16.28
N ARG A 225 9.12 -4.46 16.81
CA ARG A 225 9.81 -5.32 17.78
C ARG A 225 11.09 -5.94 17.22
N ASP A 226 11.03 -6.41 15.98
CA ASP A 226 12.16 -7.03 15.26
C ASP A 226 12.12 -6.57 13.80
N PRO A 227 12.74 -5.42 13.47
CA PRO A 227 12.73 -4.87 12.12
C PRO A 227 13.47 -5.76 11.11
N VAL A 228 14.57 -6.38 11.55
CA VAL A 228 15.44 -7.23 10.71
C VAL A 228 14.66 -8.40 10.11
N ARG A 229 13.77 -9.01 10.90
CA ARG A 229 12.89 -10.08 10.41
C ARG A 229 11.57 -9.56 9.82
N SER A 230 10.98 -8.53 10.42
CA SER A 230 9.63 -8.08 10.06
C SER A 230 9.58 -7.34 8.72
N ILE A 231 10.60 -6.55 8.38
CA ILE A 231 10.63 -5.80 7.13
C ILE A 231 10.65 -6.75 5.92
N PRO A 232 11.58 -7.73 5.82
CA PRO A 232 11.60 -8.64 4.68
C PRO A 232 10.31 -9.45 4.54
N THR A 233 9.88 -10.07 5.63
CA THR A 233 8.73 -10.98 5.60
C THR A 233 7.41 -10.24 5.35
N GLY A 234 7.20 -9.11 6.01
CA GLY A 234 5.98 -8.31 5.85
C GLY A 234 5.88 -7.65 4.47
N THR A 235 6.99 -7.08 3.98
CA THR A 235 7.00 -6.38 2.67
C THR A 235 6.81 -7.34 1.52
N LEU A 236 7.54 -8.48 1.50
CA LEU A 236 7.40 -9.48 0.45
C LEU A 236 6.00 -10.11 0.46
N ALA A 237 5.45 -10.40 1.64
CA ALA A 237 4.09 -10.91 1.76
C ALA A 237 3.06 -9.92 1.21
N ALA A 238 3.22 -8.62 1.48
CA ALA A 238 2.33 -7.57 0.95
C ALA A 238 2.43 -7.48 -0.58
N VAL A 239 3.64 -7.49 -1.15
CA VAL A 239 3.84 -7.45 -2.61
C VAL A 239 3.20 -8.67 -3.28
N VAL A 240 3.44 -9.88 -2.76
CA VAL A 240 2.87 -11.11 -3.32
C VAL A 240 1.34 -11.12 -3.19
N THR A 241 0.79 -10.70 -2.04
CA THR A 241 -0.66 -10.60 -1.86
C THR A 241 -1.27 -9.61 -2.86
N GLY A 242 -0.67 -8.41 -2.99
CA GLY A 242 -1.11 -7.39 -3.93
C GLY A 242 -1.06 -7.88 -5.37
N TYR A 243 0.00 -8.60 -5.76
CA TYR A 243 0.13 -9.20 -7.08
C TYR A 243 -1.01 -10.18 -7.39
N VAL A 244 -1.30 -11.10 -6.47
CA VAL A 244 -2.39 -12.07 -6.66
C VAL A 244 -3.73 -11.35 -6.85
N ILE A 245 -4.02 -10.34 -6.03
CA ILE A 245 -5.25 -9.54 -6.17
C ILE A 245 -5.29 -8.83 -7.52
N TYR A 246 -4.20 -8.17 -7.93
CA TYR A 246 -4.11 -7.46 -9.20
C TYR A 246 -4.05 -8.37 -10.43
N MET A 247 -3.80 -9.67 -10.28
CA MET A 247 -3.97 -10.63 -11.37
C MET A 247 -5.41 -11.13 -11.51
N ILE A 248 -6.16 -11.19 -10.40
CA ILE A 248 -7.55 -11.68 -10.39
C ILE A 248 -8.54 -10.60 -10.83
N LEU A 249 -8.40 -9.37 -10.32
CA LEU A 249 -9.30 -8.25 -10.63
C LEU A 249 -9.51 -7.96 -12.13
N PRO A 250 -8.48 -7.94 -13.00
CA PRO A 250 -8.67 -7.61 -14.41
C PRO A 250 -9.44 -8.71 -15.13
N ILE A 251 -9.26 -9.97 -14.72
CA ILE A 251 -10.02 -11.09 -15.27
C ILE A 251 -11.51 -10.92 -14.93
N LEU A 252 -11.82 -10.60 -13.67
CA LEU A 252 -13.21 -10.35 -13.24
C LEU A 252 -13.83 -9.15 -13.96
N LEU A 253 -13.08 -8.06 -14.15
CA LEU A 253 -13.57 -6.89 -14.87
C LEU A 253 -13.83 -7.17 -16.35
N ALA A 254 -12.88 -7.83 -17.03
CA ALA A 254 -12.98 -8.15 -18.45
C ALA A 254 -14.09 -9.18 -18.76
N MET A 255 -14.47 -10.01 -17.79
CA MET A 255 -15.59 -10.96 -17.92
C MET A 255 -16.97 -10.31 -17.73
N ARG A 256 -17.05 -9.10 -17.18
CA ARG A 256 -18.31 -8.50 -16.69
C ARG A 256 -18.70 -7.18 -17.36
N ALA A 257 -17.81 -6.54 -18.12
CA ALA A 257 -18.14 -5.36 -18.92
C ALA A 257 -17.28 -5.23 -20.17
N ASP A 258 -17.83 -4.53 -21.17
CA ASP A 258 -17.13 -4.10 -22.37
C ASP A 258 -16.10 -3.00 -22.07
N ALA A 259 -15.08 -2.86 -22.93
CA ALA A 259 -14.04 -1.85 -22.73
C ALA A 259 -14.57 -0.41 -22.73
N SER A 260 -15.60 -0.12 -23.53
CA SER A 260 -16.21 1.22 -23.57
C SER A 260 -16.79 1.62 -22.20
N THR A 261 -17.48 0.69 -21.54
CA THR A 261 -18.06 0.86 -20.20
C THR A 261 -16.96 0.98 -19.14
N LEU A 262 -15.93 0.13 -19.22
CA LEU A 262 -14.79 0.16 -18.30
C LEU A 262 -13.99 1.48 -18.36
N ILE A 263 -13.92 2.12 -19.53
CA ILE A 263 -13.27 3.43 -19.71
C ILE A 263 -14.17 4.58 -19.22
N ALA A 264 -15.47 4.50 -19.50
CA ALA A 264 -16.41 5.59 -19.22
C ALA A 264 -16.72 5.74 -17.73
N GLU A 265 -16.75 4.62 -16.97
CA GLU A 265 -17.19 4.62 -15.58
C GLU A 265 -16.07 4.24 -14.60
N PRO A 266 -15.37 5.22 -14.02
CA PRO A 266 -14.36 5.00 -12.98
C PRO A 266 -14.84 4.18 -11.77
N LEU A 267 -16.11 4.28 -11.37
CA LEU A 267 -16.67 3.51 -10.25
C LEU A 267 -17.38 2.22 -10.71
N ILE A 268 -16.99 1.66 -11.85
CA ILE A 268 -17.63 0.45 -12.41
C ILE A 268 -17.63 -0.74 -11.43
N MET A 269 -16.59 -0.86 -10.59
CA MET A 269 -16.52 -1.91 -9.55
C MET A 269 -17.70 -1.84 -8.56
N GLN A 270 -18.21 -0.64 -8.27
CA GLN A 270 -19.38 -0.44 -7.41
C GLN A 270 -20.63 -1.07 -8.01
N GLN A 271 -20.85 -0.88 -9.31
CA GLN A 271 -22.02 -1.38 -10.03
C GLN A 271 -21.98 -2.91 -10.20
N MET A 272 -20.78 -3.47 -10.33
CA MET A 272 -20.56 -4.91 -10.49
C MET A 272 -20.55 -5.70 -9.19
N SER A 273 -20.38 -5.05 -8.04
CA SER A 273 -20.30 -5.72 -6.75
C SER A 273 -21.69 -6.12 -6.24
N ARG A 274 -21.77 -7.24 -5.49
CA ARG A 274 -23.03 -7.70 -4.89
C ARG A 274 -23.62 -6.67 -3.92
N TRP A 275 -22.73 -5.96 -3.21
CA TRP A 275 -23.07 -4.86 -2.33
C TRP A 275 -22.24 -3.63 -2.69
N GLY A 276 -22.79 -2.76 -3.53
CA GLY A 276 -22.18 -1.51 -4.01
C GLY A 276 -21.52 -0.66 -2.92
N PRO A 277 -22.21 -0.35 -1.81
CA PRO A 277 -21.63 0.39 -0.70
C PRO A 277 -20.34 -0.20 -0.12
N ALA A 278 -20.09 -1.51 -0.25
CA ALA A 278 -18.84 -2.12 0.19
C ALA A 278 -17.62 -1.57 -0.58
N ILE A 279 -17.79 -1.21 -1.87
CA ILE A 279 -16.74 -0.57 -2.65
C ILE A 279 -16.44 0.83 -2.13
N LEU A 280 -17.48 1.60 -1.78
CA LEU A 280 -17.30 2.93 -1.19
C LEU A 280 -16.56 2.85 0.15
N LEU A 281 -16.91 1.87 1.00
CA LEU A 281 -16.20 1.62 2.26
C LEU A 281 -14.73 1.26 2.05
N GLY A 282 -14.40 0.56 0.96
CA GLY A 282 -13.02 0.24 0.62
C GLY A 282 -12.22 1.42 0.06
N VAL A 283 -12.90 2.43 -0.49
CA VAL A 283 -12.29 3.66 -1.03
C VAL A 283 -12.11 4.73 0.06
N TRP A 284 -12.95 4.72 1.09
CA TRP A 284 -13.07 5.78 2.12
C TRP A 284 -12.28 5.50 3.40
#